data_AF-A0A8T5UP61-F1
#
_entry.id   AF-A0A8T5UP61-F1
#
_cell.length_a   1.000
_cell.length_b   1.000
_cell.length_c   1.000
_cell.angle_alpha   90.00
_cell.angle_beta   90.00
_cell.angle_gamma   90.00
#
_symmetry.space_group_name_H-M   'P 1'
#
loop_
_entity.id
_entity.type
_entity.pdbx_description
1 polymer ?
#
loop_
_entity_poly.entity_id
_entity_poly.type
_entity_poly.pdbx_seq_one_letter_code
_entity_poly.pdbx_strand_id
1 'polypeptide(L)'
;MPLKIRWSSEEYISIALLLLGGCGLFQVLFIAISQYLLGVGNYLIITIVPLGTVFALYFASLMIYEAFAQVERKDKIKRQYAKSGSDSSKLKAILNNSIARPLLINFAFFTTFFFTTFFISLFFVDNQISFLLAEIISGVLCLLIANYYEKNYAKVRRF
;
A
#
# COMPACT_ATOMS: atom_id res chain seq x y z
N MET A 1 19.04 -3.39 -12.54
CA MET A 1 19.74 -2.81 -11.37
C MET A 1 18.79 -2.81 -10.18
N PRO A 2 19.20 -3.36 -9.03
CA PRO A 2 18.38 -3.34 -7.82
C PRO A 2 18.06 -1.90 -7.43
N LEU A 3 16.87 -1.68 -6.85
CA LEU A 3 16.50 -0.42 -6.25
C LEU A 3 17.50 -0.07 -5.15
N LYS A 4 18.25 1.03 -5.34
CA LYS A 4 19.03 1.62 -4.25
C LYS A 4 18.06 2.41 -3.39
N ILE A 5 17.52 1.77 -2.36
CA ILE A 5 16.70 2.45 -1.35
C ILE A 5 17.59 3.49 -0.67
N ARG A 6 17.41 4.77 -1.02
CA ARG A 6 18.20 5.89 -0.47
C ARG A 6 17.54 6.36 0.82
N TRP A 7 17.73 5.60 1.90
CA TRP A 7 17.29 5.94 3.26
C TRP A 7 17.94 7.21 3.84
N SER A 8 19.06 7.68 3.26
CA SER A 8 19.91 8.74 3.86
C SER A 8 19.62 10.16 3.37
N SER A 9 18.68 10.36 2.46
CA SER A 9 18.31 11.71 2.01
C SER A 9 17.17 12.21 2.90
N GLU A 10 17.31 13.40 3.51
CA GLU A 10 16.34 13.96 4.47
C GLU A 10 14.90 13.94 3.92
N GLU A 11 14.72 14.24 2.63
CA GLU A 11 13.40 14.21 1.98
C GLU A 11 12.75 12.81 1.94
N TYR A 12 13.55 11.74 1.84
CA TYR A 12 13.04 10.37 1.77
C TYR A 12 12.57 9.84 3.12
N ILE A 13 13.21 10.28 4.22
CA ILE A 13 12.81 9.89 5.58
C ILE A 13 11.43 10.46 5.90
N SER A 14 11.18 11.73 5.57
CA SER A 14 9.86 12.35 5.78
C SER A 14 8.76 11.64 5.00
N ILE A 15 9.03 11.24 3.76
CA ILE A 15 8.06 10.52 2.92
C ILE A 15 7.82 9.10 3.46
N ALA A 16 8.86 8.41 3.90
CA ALA A 16 8.74 7.11 4.53
C ALA A 16 7.89 7.18 5.82
N LEU A 17 8.12 8.18 6.67
CA LEU A 17 7.31 8.40 7.88
C LEU A 17 5.84 8.71 7.55
N LEU A 18 5.57 9.49 6.51
CA LEU A 18 4.20 9.75 6.05
C LEU A 18 3.51 8.47 5.55
N LEU A 19 4.23 7.62 4.80
CA LEU A 19 3.70 6.33 4.34
C LEU A 19 3.41 5.39 5.52
N LEU A 20 4.30 5.33 6.51
CA LEU A 20 4.13 4.54 7.72
C LEU A 20 2.91 5.02 8.51
N GLY A 21 2.79 6.34 8.73
CA GLY A 21 1.64 6.94 9.41
C GLY A 21 0.32 6.68 8.68
N GLY A 22 0.33 6.76 7.35
CA GLY A 22 -0.83 6.43 6.51
C GLY A 22 -1.26 4.96 6.65
N CYS A 23 -0.30 4.02 6.61
CA CYS A 23 -0.59 2.60 6.82
C CYS A 23 -1.10 2.32 8.24
N GLY A 24 -0.52 2.99 9.26
CA GLY A 24 -0.98 2.89 10.64
C GLY A 24 -2.43 3.36 10.81
N LEU A 25 -2.78 4.53 10.27
CA LEU A 25 -4.16 5.04 10.32
C LEU A 25 -5.15 4.12 9.62
N PHE A 26 -4.77 3.60 8.45
CA PHE A 26 -5.58 2.62 7.72
C PHE A 26 -5.82 1.37 8.56
N GLN A 27 -4.82 0.90 9.30
CA GLN A 27 -4.98 -0.28 10.12
C GLN A 27 -5.79 -0.04 11.39
N VAL A 28 -5.71 1.15 11.98
CA VAL A 28 -6.63 1.55 13.06
C VAL A 28 -8.09 1.52 12.59
N LEU A 29 -8.37 1.96 11.36
CA LEU A 29 -9.72 1.82 10.77
C LEU A 29 -10.12 0.36 10.62
N PHE A 30 -9.22 -0.50 10.16
CA PHE A 30 -9.48 -1.94 10.03
C PHE A 30 -9.73 -2.61 11.38
N ILE A 31 -9.00 -2.24 12.42
CA ILE A 31 -9.26 -2.70 13.80
C ILE A 31 -10.69 -2.34 14.22
N ALA A 32 -11.11 -1.08 14.00
CA ALA A 32 -12.46 -0.64 14.33
C ALA A 32 -13.52 -1.44 13.55
N ILE A 33 -13.35 -1.61 12.24
CA ILE A 33 -14.25 -2.43 11.41
C ILE A 33 -14.32 -3.87 11.95
N SER A 34 -13.19 -4.44 12.33
CA SER A 34 -13.12 -5.83 12.79
C SER A 34 -13.82 -6.04 14.13
N GLN A 35 -13.69 -5.07 15.03
CA GLN A 35 -14.31 -5.12 16.34
C GLN A 35 -15.82 -4.86 16.28
N TYR A 36 -16.25 -3.85 15.51
CA TYR A 36 -17.66 -3.41 15.51
C TYR A 36 -18.52 -4.06 14.41
N LEU A 37 -17.97 -4.32 13.23
CA LEU A 37 -18.71 -4.95 12.12
C LEU A 37 -18.54 -6.47 12.08
N LEU A 38 -17.33 -6.97 12.32
CA LEU A 38 -17.02 -8.40 12.13
C LEU A 38 -17.14 -9.22 13.43
N GLY A 39 -17.36 -8.56 14.57
CA GLY A 39 -17.55 -9.20 15.88
C GLY A 39 -16.31 -9.93 16.40
N VAL A 40 -15.11 -9.55 15.95
CA VAL A 40 -13.86 -10.11 16.44
C VAL A 40 -13.54 -9.46 17.78
N GLY A 41 -13.70 -10.20 18.88
CA GLY A 41 -13.59 -9.66 20.25
C GLY A 41 -12.26 -9.97 20.98
N ASN A 42 -11.29 -10.60 20.33
CA ASN A 42 -10.04 -11.01 20.98
C ASN A 42 -8.94 -9.95 20.84
N TYR A 43 -8.64 -9.25 21.93
CA TYR A 43 -7.66 -8.16 21.99
C TYR A 43 -6.25 -8.52 21.48
N LEU A 44 -5.78 -9.75 21.71
CA LEU A 44 -4.44 -10.16 21.27
C LEU A 44 -4.37 -10.28 19.74
N ILE A 45 -5.40 -10.88 19.14
CA ILE A 45 -5.48 -11.04 17.69
C ILE A 45 -5.64 -9.67 17.02
N ILE A 46 -6.45 -8.80 17.61
CA ILE A 46 -6.73 -7.44 17.12
C ILE A 46 -5.53 -6.49 17.26
N THR A 47 -4.55 -6.80 18.11
CA THR A 47 -3.39 -5.89 18.31
C THR A 47 -2.14 -6.39 17.58
N ILE A 48 -1.83 -7.69 17.70
CA ILE A 48 -0.56 -8.24 17.20
C ILE A 48 -0.58 -8.40 15.68
N VAL A 49 -1.69 -8.90 15.11
CA VAL A 49 -1.76 -9.14 13.66
C VAL A 49 -1.76 -7.83 12.88
N PRO A 50 -2.54 -6.80 13.30
CA PRO A 50 -2.46 -5.45 12.76
C PRO A 50 -1.08 -4.80 12.76
N LEU A 51 -0.26 -5.05 13.79
CA LEU A 51 1.10 -4.53 13.78
C LEU A 51 1.95 -5.16 12.67
N GLY A 52 1.87 -6.48 12.49
CA GLY A 52 2.59 -7.17 11.42
C GLY A 52 2.13 -6.73 10.02
N THR A 53 0.84 -6.53 9.84
CA THR A 53 0.28 -6.08 8.55
C THR A 53 0.58 -4.61 8.26
N VAL A 54 0.69 -3.75 9.27
CA VAL A 54 1.21 -2.38 9.08
C VAL A 54 2.60 -2.39 8.46
N PHE A 55 3.51 -3.25 8.95
CA PHE A 55 4.85 -3.36 8.36
C PHE A 55 4.80 -3.90 6.92
N ALA A 56 3.98 -4.92 6.64
CA ALA A 56 3.81 -5.46 5.29
C ALA A 56 3.27 -4.40 4.32
N LEU A 57 2.24 -3.65 4.72
CA LEU A 57 1.65 -2.57 3.94
C LEU A 57 2.62 -1.41 3.76
N TYR A 58 3.40 -1.08 4.78
CA TYR A 58 4.43 -0.06 4.70
C TYR A 58 5.50 -0.42 3.65
N PHE A 59 6.05 -1.63 3.69
CA PHE A 59 7.03 -2.09 2.70
C PHE A 59 6.43 -2.17 1.30
N ALA A 60 5.21 -2.67 1.14
CA ALA A 60 4.51 -2.68 -0.13
C ALA A 60 4.33 -1.26 -0.69
N SER A 61 3.92 -0.31 0.14
CA SER A 61 3.73 1.10 -0.26
C SER A 61 5.05 1.76 -0.65
N LEU A 62 6.15 1.47 0.06
CA LEU A 62 7.48 1.93 -0.28
C LEU A 62 7.95 1.42 -1.65
N MET A 63 7.81 0.12 -1.91
CA MET A 63 8.19 -0.46 -3.20
C MET A 63 7.43 0.17 -4.37
N ILE A 64 6.11 0.37 -4.19
CA ILE A 64 5.27 1.03 -5.20
C ILE A 64 5.69 2.50 -5.38
N TYR A 65 5.95 3.21 -4.28
CA TYR A 65 6.43 4.59 -4.32
C TYR A 65 7.74 4.72 -5.10
N GLU A 66 8.74 3.87 -4.79
CA GLU A 66 10.01 3.92 -5.50
C GLU A 66 9.87 3.58 -6.99
N ALA A 67 9.02 2.61 -7.33
CA ALA A 67 8.73 2.27 -8.72
C ALA A 67 8.14 3.47 -9.48
N PHE A 68 7.25 4.24 -8.87
CA PHE A 68 6.71 5.46 -9.49
C PHE A 68 7.71 6.61 -9.53
N ALA A 69 8.42 6.88 -8.44
CA ALA A 69 9.39 7.97 -8.35
C ALA A 69 10.53 7.83 -9.39
N GLN A 70 10.95 6.58 -9.70
CA GLN A 70 11.91 6.33 -10.76
C GLN A 70 11.38 6.66 -12.16
N VAL A 71 10.13 6.29 -12.46
CA VAL A 71 9.50 6.59 -13.74
C VAL A 71 9.26 8.09 -13.90
N GLU A 72 8.81 8.76 -12.84
CA GLU A 72 8.54 10.20 -12.86
C GLU A 72 9.82 11.03 -13.11
N ARG A 73 10.97 10.61 -12.57
CA ARG A 73 12.27 11.26 -12.86
C ARG A 73 12.67 11.13 -14.33
N LYS A 74 12.49 9.95 -14.93
CA LYS A 74 12.74 9.75 -16.38
C LYS A 74 11.80 10.62 -17.22
N ASP A 75 10.54 10.71 -16.82
CA ASP A 75 9.54 11.52 -17.51
C ASP A 75 9.80 13.03 -17.35
N LYS A 76 10.28 13.51 -16.19
CA LYS A 76 10.69 14.92 -16.00
C LYS A 76 11.86 15.32 -16.91
N ILE A 77 12.84 14.42 -17.10
CA ILE A 77 13.96 14.64 -18.04
C ILE A 77 13.44 14.72 -19.49
N LYS A 78 12.45 13.89 -19.87
CA LYS A 78 11.83 13.94 -21.20
C LYS A 78 10.91 15.15 -21.40
N ARG A 79 10.21 15.60 -20.35
CA ARG A 79 9.21 16.70 -20.39
C ARG A 79 9.81 18.10 -20.34
N GLN A 80 11.11 18.27 -20.08
CA GLN A 80 11.78 19.57 -20.29
C GLN A 80 11.58 20.12 -21.73
N TYR A 81 11.16 19.27 -22.68
CA TYR A 81 10.85 19.64 -24.06
C TYR A 81 9.34 19.66 -24.42
N ALA A 82 8.43 19.39 -23.48
CA ALA A 82 6.99 19.28 -23.76
C ALA A 82 6.17 20.40 -23.08
N LYS A 83 5.39 21.16 -23.87
CA LYS A 83 4.48 22.22 -23.40
C LYS A 83 3.45 21.67 -22.39
N SER A 84 3.28 22.36 -21.26
CA SER A 84 2.34 21.98 -20.20
C SER A 84 0.89 22.25 -20.62
N GLY A 85 0.15 21.18 -20.91
CA GLY A 85 -1.31 21.23 -20.98
C GLY A 85 -1.89 21.18 -19.57
N SER A 86 -2.26 22.34 -19.03
CA SER A 86 -2.89 22.50 -17.72
C SER A 86 -4.40 22.37 -17.86
N ASP A 87 -4.94 21.22 -17.47
CA ASP A 87 -6.25 21.17 -16.82
C ASP A 87 -6.41 19.82 -16.10
N SER A 88 -6.25 19.83 -14.78
CA SER A 88 -6.51 18.65 -13.96
C SER A 88 -7.36 19.01 -12.76
N SER A 89 -8.56 18.45 -12.73
CA SER A 89 -9.53 18.56 -11.63
C SER A 89 -8.91 18.21 -10.27
N LYS A 90 -9.44 18.79 -9.17
CA LYS A 90 -8.93 18.60 -7.80
C LYS A 90 -8.78 17.12 -7.39
N LEU A 91 -9.64 16.23 -7.88
CA LEU A 91 -9.55 14.77 -7.67
C LEU A 91 -8.34 14.16 -8.38
N LYS A 92 -8.03 14.62 -9.60
CA LYS A 92 -6.85 14.19 -10.36
C LYS A 92 -5.56 14.67 -9.69
N ALA A 93 -5.59 15.81 -9.01
CA ALA A 93 -4.45 16.31 -8.22
C ALA A 93 -4.16 15.43 -6.98
N ILE A 94 -5.18 14.94 -6.29
CA ILE A 94 -5.01 14.01 -5.15
C ILE A 94 -4.51 12.64 -5.64
N LEU A 95 -5.11 12.10 -6.70
CA LEU A 95 -4.70 10.82 -7.31
C LEU A 95 -3.31 10.86 -7.96
N ASN A 96 -2.85 12.03 -8.39
CA ASN A 96 -1.54 12.21 -9.00
C ASN A 96 -0.47 12.67 -7.99
N ASN A 97 -0.82 12.79 -6.71
CA ASN A 97 0.16 13.07 -5.67
C ASN A 97 1.06 11.84 -5.46
N SER A 98 2.38 12.04 -5.48
CA SER A 98 3.40 10.99 -5.45
C SER A 98 3.30 10.10 -4.20
N ILE A 99 2.79 10.64 -3.09
CA ILE A 99 2.65 9.93 -1.80
C ILE A 99 1.28 9.27 -1.64
N ALA A 100 0.19 9.93 -2.06
CA ALA A 100 -1.17 9.40 -1.86
C ALA A 100 -1.47 8.22 -2.79
N ARG A 101 -0.94 8.25 -4.01
CA ARG A 101 -1.16 7.21 -5.02
C ARG A 101 -0.70 5.81 -4.59
N PRO A 102 0.53 5.58 -4.11
CA PRO A 102 0.98 4.25 -3.67
C PRO A 102 0.14 3.72 -2.50
N LEU A 103 -0.22 4.58 -1.53
CA LEU A 103 -1.09 4.21 -0.41
C LEU A 103 -2.48 3.77 -0.90
N LEU A 104 -3.13 4.57 -1.75
CA LEU A 104 -4.46 4.25 -2.27
C LEU A 104 -4.49 2.95 -3.07
N ILE A 105 -3.47 2.71 -3.91
CA ILE A 105 -3.36 1.45 -4.65
C ILE A 105 -3.25 0.29 -3.68
N ASN A 106 -2.37 0.40 -2.69
CA ASN A 106 -2.13 -0.68 -1.74
C ASN A 106 -3.36 -0.94 -0.84
N PHE A 107 -4.05 0.11 -0.39
CA PHE A 107 -5.29 0.01 0.38
C PHE A 107 -6.42 -0.63 -0.43
N ALA A 108 -6.59 -0.23 -1.70
CA ALA A 108 -7.62 -0.81 -2.55
C ALA A 108 -7.40 -2.32 -2.76
N PHE A 109 -6.15 -2.73 -3.04
CA PHE A 109 -5.81 -4.15 -3.15
C PHE A 109 -6.02 -4.88 -1.82
N PHE A 110 -5.48 -4.35 -0.72
CA PHE A 110 -5.61 -4.97 0.60
C PHE A 110 -7.07 -5.17 0.97
N THR A 111 -7.92 -4.14 0.87
CA THR A 111 -9.33 -4.24 1.19
C THR A 111 -10.06 -5.28 0.34
N THR A 112 -9.75 -5.33 -0.97
CA THR A 112 -10.37 -6.31 -1.88
C THR A 112 -9.96 -7.74 -1.52
N PHE A 113 -8.68 -8.00 -1.30
CA PHE A 113 -8.19 -9.32 -0.90
C PHE A 113 -8.65 -9.72 0.49
N PHE A 114 -8.74 -8.75 1.40
CA PHE A 114 -9.18 -8.98 2.77
C PHE A 114 -10.61 -9.46 2.79
N PHE A 115 -11.54 -8.71 2.19
CA PHE A 115 -12.95 -9.11 2.22
C PHE A 115 -13.18 -10.42 1.47
N THR A 116 -12.55 -10.61 0.31
CA THR A 116 -12.68 -11.88 -0.44
C THR A 116 -12.17 -13.06 0.38
N THR A 117 -10.97 -12.96 0.97
CA THR A 117 -10.41 -14.04 1.79
C THR A 117 -11.24 -14.26 3.05
N PHE A 118 -11.67 -13.19 3.72
CA PHE A 118 -12.48 -13.26 4.94
C PHE A 118 -13.81 -13.98 4.72
N PHE A 119 -14.58 -13.57 3.70
CA PHE A 119 -15.85 -14.21 3.39
C PHE A 119 -15.70 -15.67 2.94
N ILE A 120 -14.62 -16.01 2.23
CA ILE A 120 -14.32 -17.40 1.88
C ILE A 120 -13.96 -18.20 3.13
N SER A 121 -13.12 -17.67 4.02
CA SER A 121 -12.70 -18.35 5.24
C SER A 121 -13.84 -18.57 6.23
N LEU A 122 -14.83 -17.67 6.27
CA LEU A 122 -16.02 -17.82 7.12
C LEU A 122 -16.83 -19.10 6.86
N PHE A 123 -16.73 -19.71 5.67
CA PHE A 123 -17.37 -20.99 5.40
C PHE A 123 -16.70 -22.17 6.13
N PHE A 124 -15.46 -22.01 6.57
CA PHE A 124 -14.65 -23.10 7.11
C PHE A 124 -14.25 -22.90 8.58
N VAL A 125 -14.11 -21.65 9.04
CA VAL A 125 -13.52 -21.35 10.36
C VAL A 125 -14.22 -20.18 11.05
N ASP A 126 -14.12 -20.14 12.38
CA ASP A 126 -14.62 -19.06 13.24
C ASP A 126 -14.14 -17.68 12.82
N ASN A 127 -14.93 -16.64 13.15
CA ASN A 127 -14.67 -15.25 12.79
C ASN A 127 -13.25 -14.77 13.14
N GLN A 128 -12.71 -15.20 14.28
CA GLN A 128 -11.38 -14.78 14.73
C GLN A 128 -10.26 -15.36 13.85
N ILE A 129 -10.36 -16.63 13.48
CA ILE A 129 -9.36 -17.31 12.66
C ILE A 129 -9.51 -16.87 11.20
N SER A 130 -10.75 -16.70 10.73
CA SER A 130 -11.06 -16.14 9.42
C SER A 130 -10.51 -14.72 9.25
N PHE A 131 -10.63 -13.89 10.29
CA PHE A 131 -10.02 -12.56 10.32
C PHE A 131 -8.49 -12.63 10.21
N LEU A 132 -7.86 -13.47 11.05
CA LEU A 132 -6.41 -13.64 11.07
C LEU A 132 -5.87 -14.13 9.72
N LEU A 133 -6.53 -15.13 9.13
CA LEU A 133 -6.14 -15.65 7.81
C LEU A 133 -6.30 -14.58 6.73
N ALA A 134 -7.42 -13.86 6.71
CA ALA A 134 -7.66 -12.80 5.74
C ALA A 134 -6.61 -11.70 5.84
N GLU A 135 -6.25 -11.28 7.05
CA GLU A 135 -5.28 -10.21 7.27
C GLU A 135 -3.88 -10.61 6.78
N ILE A 136 -3.42 -11.81 7.16
CA ILE A 136 -2.09 -12.32 6.80
C ILE A 136 -2.00 -12.54 5.29
N ILE A 137 -2.99 -13.24 4.70
CA ILE A 137 -3.00 -13.56 3.27
C ILE A 137 -3.03 -12.26 2.45
N SER A 138 -3.85 -11.28 2.85
CA SER A 138 -3.94 -10.01 2.14
C SER A 138 -2.65 -9.19 2.25
N GLY A 139 -2.03 -9.15 3.43
CA GLY A 139 -0.73 -8.50 3.61
C GLY A 139 0.37 -9.11 2.74
N VAL A 140 0.42 -10.44 2.65
CA VAL A 140 1.37 -11.16 1.78
C VAL A 140 1.07 -10.90 0.30
N LEU A 141 -0.19 -10.93 -0.11
CA LEU A 141 -0.58 -10.63 -1.49
C LEU A 141 -0.23 -9.19 -1.88
N CYS A 142 -0.42 -8.22 -0.98
CA CYS A 142 0.01 -6.84 -1.20
C CYS A 142 1.52 -6.73 -1.45
N LEU A 143 2.35 -7.47 -0.70
CA LEU A 143 3.80 -7.53 -0.94
C LEU A 143 4.13 -8.15 -2.31
N LEU A 144 3.44 -9.24 -2.70
CA LEU A 144 3.64 -9.87 -4.00
C LEU A 144 3.23 -8.93 -5.15
N ILE A 145 2.13 -8.20 -5.00
CA ILE A 145 1.66 -7.20 -5.98
C ILE A 145 2.65 -6.04 -6.05
N ALA A 146 3.14 -5.54 -4.92
CA ALA A 146 4.15 -4.49 -4.90
C ALA A 146 5.43 -4.92 -5.64
N ASN A 147 5.88 -6.16 -5.44
CA ASN A 147 7.01 -6.74 -6.15
C ASN A 147 6.72 -6.91 -7.66
N TYR A 148 5.51 -7.32 -8.02
CA TYR A 148 5.07 -7.36 -9.43
C TYR A 148 5.09 -5.97 -10.08
N TYR A 149 4.60 -4.95 -9.39
CA TYR A 149 4.65 -3.56 -9.83
C TYR A 149 6.09 -3.08 -9.99
N GLU A 150 6.96 -3.38 -9.03
CA GLU A 150 8.39 -3.07 -9.14
C GLU A 150 8.99 -3.72 -10.40
N LYS A 151 8.80 -5.04 -10.55
CA LYS A 151 9.41 -5.82 -11.63
C LYS A 151 8.90 -5.42 -13.01
N ASN A 152 7.62 -5.10 -13.16
CA ASN A 152 7.04 -4.78 -14.47
C ASN A 152 7.02 -3.29 -14.75
N TYR A 153 6.64 -2.44 -13.79
CA TYR A 153 6.56 -1.01 -14.02
C TYR A 153 7.95 -0.37 -14.09
N ALA A 154 8.84 -0.69 -13.14
CA ALA A 154 10.17 -0.09 -13.11
C ALA A 154 11.11 -0.69 -14.18
N LYS A 155 10.94 -1.96 -14.57
CA LYS A 155 11.80 -2.60 -15.59
C LYS A 155 11.32 -2.31 -17.02
N VAL A 156 10.02 -2.39 -17.31
CA VAL A 156 9.49 -2.17 -18.68
C VAL A 156 9.57 -0.70 -19.07
N ARG A 157 9.33 0.25 -18.16
CA ARG A 157 9.49 1.69 -18.44
C ARG A 157 10.91 2.21 -18.23
N ARG A 158 11.85 1.41 -17.71
CA ARG A 158 13.28 1.76 -17.66
C ARG A 158 13.92 1.68 -19.04
N PHE A 159 13.59 0.66 -19.82
CA PHE A 159 13.97 0.58 -21.22
C PHE A 159 13.04 1.42 -22.10
#